data_AF-D3FDE8-F1
#
_entry.id   AF-D3FDE8-F1
#
_cell.length_a   1.000
_cell.length_b   1.000
_cell.length_c   1.000
_cell.angle_alpha   90.00
_cell.angle_beta   90.00
_cell.angle_gamma   90.00
#
_symmetry.space_group_name_H-M   'P 1'
#
loop_
_entity.id
_entity.type
_entity.pdbx_description
1 polymer ?
#
loop_
_entity_poly.entity_id
_entity_poly.type
_entity_poly.pdbx_seq_one_letter_code
_entity_poly.pdbx_strand_id
1 'polypeptide(L)'
;MRVEFFRGERRFYRSLLHRSDGLLVEFQGGAYNKVGGRAPEVPHDLAHLIVEQELGLRRGVWGVLAAGGMFGHARVVAGRRAPHATRKGRAVIDEAGDEIMQAEILTRLVCDVAAGELAPDLPALRRQAGERWWADGVTRPALDRSRERLRAAGAAWSALGPEEPLEAVWQLG
;
A
#
# COMPACT_ATOMS: atom_id res chain seq x y z
N MET A 1 3.47 -7.88 9.99
CA MET A 1 3.64 -6.51 10.54
C MET A 1 2.26 -5.90 10.76
N ARG A 2 1.97 -5.37 11.94
CA ARG A 2 0.68 -4.69 12.22
C ARG A 2 0.78 -3.24 11.76
N VAL A 3 -0.30 -2.72 11.18
CA VAL A 3 -0.40 -1.34 10.69
C VAL A 3 -1.70 -0.73 11.22
N GLU A 4 -1.63 0.47 11.77
CA GLU A 4 -2.79 1.25 12.22
C GLU A 4 -2.91 2.50 11.34
N PHE A 5 -4.03 2.70 10.66
CA PHE A 5 -4.28 3.89 9.86
C PHE A 5 -5.17 4.85 10.63
N PHE A 6 -4.77 6.12 10.71
CA PHE A 6 -5.50 7.17 11.41
C PHE A 6 -5.94 8.23 10.41
N ARG A 7 -7.23 8.54 10.43
CA ARG A 7 -7.81 9.59 9.60
C ARG A 7 -7.35 10.96 10.09
N GLY A 8 -6.81 11.76 9.18
CA GLY A 8 -6.51 13.16 9.42
C GLY A 8 -7.58 14.07 8.80
N GLU A 9 -7.28 15.37 8.75
CA GLU A 9 -8.17 16.33 8.10
C GLU A 9 -8.20 16.13 6.58
N ARG A 10 -9.40 16.22 6.00
CA ARG A 10 -9.63 16.11 4.55
C ARG A 10 -9.08 14.79 4.00
N ARG A 11 -8.00 14.84 3.20
CA ARG A 11 -7.35 13.69 2.56
C ARG A 11 -6.10 13.21 3.29
N PHE A 12 -5.65 13.95 4.31
CA PHE A 12 -4.47 13.57 5.07
C PHE A 12 -4.77 12.39 5.98
N TYR A 13 -3.77 11.53 6.14
CA TYR A 13 -3.80 10.43 7.09
C TYR A 13 -2.38 10.08 7.51
N ARG A 14 -2.27 9.34 8.61
CA ARG A 14 -1.00 8.77 9.06
C ARG A 14 -1.19 7.29 9.33
N SER A 15 -0.12 6.53 9.15
CA SER A 15 -0.08 5.10 9.47
C SER A 15 1.00 4.84 10.51
N LEU A 16 0.73 3.98 11.50
CA LEU A 16 1.72 3.48 12.44
C LEU A 16 2.02 2.01 12.15
N LEU A 17 3.29 1.72 11.88
CA LEU A 17 3.79 0.38 11.55
C LEU A 17 4.51 -0.20 12.75
N HIS A 18 4.01 -1.31 13.26
CA HIS A 18 4.64 -2.11 14.31
C HIS A 18 5.51 -3.16 13.64
N ARG A 19 6.77 -2.81 13.41
CA ARG A 19 7.73 -3.62 12.66
C ARG A 19 8.28 -4.77 13.51
N SER A 20 8.67 -5.86 12.85
CA SER A 20 9.20 -7.06 13.49
C SER A 20 10.54 -6.83 14.21
N ASP A 21 11.28 -5.79 13.84
CA ASP A 21 12.52 -5.37 14.50
C ASP A 21 12.29 -4.50 15.76
N GLY A 22 11.03 -4.34 16.17
CA GLY A 22 10.64 -3.58 17.37
C GLY A 22 10.56 -2.07 17.15
N LEU A 23 10.71 -1.58 15.91
CA LEU A 23 10.51 -0.18 15.60
C LEU A 23 9.01 0.15 15.42
N LEU A 24 8.62 1.30 15.95
CA LEU A 24 7.37 1.97 15.59
C LEU A 24 7.69 3.05 14.55
N VAL A 25 7.14 2.90 13.36
CA VAL A 25 7.34 3.84 12.24
C VAL A 25 6.04 4.55 11.93
N GLU A 26 6.07 5.87 11.88
CA GLU A 26 4.99 6.67 11.33
C GLU A 26 5.24 6.89 9.84
N PHE A 27 4.20 6.72 9.02
CA PHE A 27 4.20 7.00 7.59
C PHE A 27 3.04 7.94 7.25
N GLN A 28 3.35 9.11 6.68
CA GLN A 28 2.36 10.14 6.37
C GLN A 28 1.88 10.03 4.92
N GLY A 29 0.57 10.18 4.70
CA GLY A 29 -0.05 10.15 3.37
C GLY A 29 -1.11 11.25 3.19
N GLY A 30 -1.56 11.44 1.95
CA GLY A 30 -2.73 12.29 1.65
C GLY A 30 -2.51 13.56 0.81
N ALA A 31 -1.29 13.87 0.38
CA ALA A 31 -1.01 15.01 -0.51
C ALA A 31 -1.00 14.65 -2.02
N TYR A 32 -0.68 13.39 -2.38
CA TYR A 32 -0.38 12.97 -3.75
C TYR A 32 -1.33 11.89 -4.31
N ASN A 33 -2.38 11.55 -3.56
CA ASN A 33 -3.06 10.27 -3.67
C ASN A 33 -4.37 10.36 -4.45
N LYS A 34 -4.28 10.30 -5.79
CA LYS A 34 -5.44 10.05 -6.67
C LYS A 34 -5.41 8.59 -7.15
N VAL A 35 -6.03 7.72 -6.37
CA VAL A 35 -6.26 6.33 -6.77
C VAL A 35 -7.75 6.04 -6.60
N GLY A 36 -8.44 5.75 -7.71
CA GLY A 36 -9.88 5.43 -7.78
C GLY A 36 -10.82 6.62 -7.65
N GLY A 37 -11.56 6.96 -8.71
CA GLY A 37 -12.72 7.84 -8.64
C GLY A 37 -13.94 7.14 -8.02
N ARG A 38 -14.86 7.97 -7.47
CA ARG A 38 -16.22 7.71 -6.93
C ARG A 38 -16.53 6.48 -6.03
N ALA A 39 -15.65 5.49 -5.90
CA ALA A 39 -15.72 4.50 -4.82
C ALA A 39 -15.44 5.19 -3.46
N PRO A 40 -15.93 4.67 -2.31
CA PRO A 40 -15.61 5.29 -1.02
C PRO A 40 -14.10 5.44 -0.91
N GLU A 41 -13.65 6.66 -0.62
CA GLU A 41 -12.26 7.09 -0.72
C GLU A 41 -11.37 6.21 0.16
N VAL A 42 -10.66 5.24 -0.45
CA VAL A 42 -9.68 4.42 0.24
C VAL A 42 -8.37 5.22 0.28
N PRO A 43 -7.73 5.38 1.45
CA PRO A 43 -6.38 5.92 1.51
C PRO A 43 -5.44 5.15 0.59
N HIS A 44 -4.62 5.86 -0.19
CA HIS A 44 -3.68 5.25 -1.13
C HIS A 44 -2.80 4.18 -0.50
N ASP A 45 -2.21 4.47 0.65
CA ASP A 45 -1.31 3.49 1.27
C ASP A 45 -2.10 2.29 1.81
N LEU A 46 -3.38 2.47 2.20
CA LEU A 46 -4.25 1.33 2.50
C LEU A 46 -4.58 0.51 1.25
N ALA A 47 -4.77 1.16 0.10
CA ALA A 47 -4.94 0.49 -1.17
C ALA A 47 -3.67 -0.30 -1.56
N HIS A 48 -2.48 0.27 -1.40
CA HIS A 48 -1.22 -0.44 -1.56
C HIS A 48 -1.14 -1.67 -0.65
N LEU A 49 -1.52 -1.55 0.63
CA LEU A 49 -1.45 -2.65 1.58
C LEU A 49 -2.29 -3.84 1.08
N ILE A 50 -3.52 -3.56 0.63
CA ILE A 50 -4.43 -4.58 0.11
C ILE A 50 -3.90 -5.15 -1.21
N VAL A 51 -3.60 -4.30 -2.18
CA VAL A 51 -3.26 -4.74 -3.54
C VAL A 51 -1.94 -5.48 -3.56
N GLU A 52 -0.91 -4.97 -2.88
CA GLU A 52 0.38 -5.64 -2.81
C GLU A 52 0.24 -7.03 -2.17
N GLN A 53 -0.58 -7.18 -1.13
CA GLN A 53 -0.87 -8.49 -0.53
C GLN A 53 -1.60 -9.43 -1.49
N GLU A 54 -2.65 -8.96 -2.14
CA GLU A 54 -3.46 -9.81 -3.03
C GLU A 54 -2.72 -10.23 -4.30
N LEU A 55 -1.82 -9.37 -4.79
CA LEU A 55 -1.01 -9.61 -5.98
C LEU A 55 0.37 -10.22 -5.67
N GLY A 56 0.73 -10.38 -4.40
CA GLY A 56 2.04 -10.93 -4.02
C GLY A 56 3.24 -10.01 -4.29
N LEU A 57 3.03 -8.69 -4.32
CA LEU A 57 4.07 -7.69 -4.60
C LEU A 57 4.92 -7.44 -3.36
N ARG A 58 6.02 -8.18 -3.22
CA ARG A 58 6.86 -8.18 -2.00
C ARG A 58 7.75 -6.96 -1.83
N ARG A 59 8.02 -6.21 -2.90
CA ARG A 59 8.91 -5.04 -2.89
C ARG A 59 8.21 -3.74 -3.31
N GLY A 60 6.90 -3.67 -3.08
CA GLY A 60 6.13 -2.44 -3.12
C GLY A 60 6.35 -1.57 -1.86
N VAL A 61 5.43 -0.65 -1.59
CA VAL A 61 5.51 0.31 -0.47
C VAL A 61 5.62 -0.41 0.86
N TRP A 62 4.72 -1.36 1.16
CA TRP A 62 4.68 -2.00 2.47
C TRP A 62 5.76 -3.05 2.63
N GLY A 63 6.10 -3.74 1.54
CA GLY A 63 7.23 -4.67 1.52
C GLY A 63 8.56 -3.98 1.85
N VAL A 64 8.82 -2.83 1.22
CA VAL A 64 10.01 -2.01 1.50
C VAL A 64 10.02 -1.51 2.94
N LEU A 65 8.90 -0.97 3.44
CA LEU A 65 8.80 -0.50 4.83
C LEU A 65 9.00 -1.64 5.83
N ALA A 66 8.44 -2.82 5.58
CA ALA A 66 8.59 -4.00 6.41
C ALA A 66 10.06 -4.49 6.46
N ALA A 67 10.73 -4.52 5.30
CA ALA A 67 12.14 -4.89 5.18
C ALA A 67 13.12 -3.84 5.73
N GLY A 68 12.62 -2.65 6.06
CA GLY A 68 13.38 -1.59 6.72
C GLY A 68 13.87 -0.46 5.83
N GLY A 69 13.39 -0.42 4.59
CA GLY A 69 13.42 0.79 3.79
C GLY A 69 12.61 1.91 4.44
N MET A 70 13.04 3.14 4.23
CA MET A 70 12.42 4.34 4.80
C MET A 70 12.24 5.38 3.69
N PHE A 71 10.99 5.59 3.26
CA PHE A 71 10.64 6.67 2.34
C PHE A 71 10.75 8.03 3.02
N GLY A 72 10.80 9.12 2.24
CA GLY A 72 10.97 10.49 2.77
C GLY A 72 9.88 10.93 3.76
N HIS A 73 8.69 10.34 3.68
CA HIS A 73 7.56 10.60 4.57
C HIS A 73 7.41 9.59 5.72
N ALA A 74 8.41 8.71 5.90
CA ALA A 74 8.46 7.73 6.97
C ALA A 74 9.47 8.17 8.05
N ARG A 75 9.07 8.08 9.32
CA ARG A 75 9.95 8.37 10.47
C ARG A 75 9.76 7.36 11.59
N VAL A 76 10.86 6.96 12.22
CA VAL A 76 10.80 6.15 13.47
C VAL A 76 10.36 7.06 14.60
N VAL A 77 9.28 6.69 15.28
CA VAL A 77 8.72 7.44 16.42
C VAL A 77 8.94 6.73 17.76
N ALA A 78 9.21 5.42 17.75
CA ALA A 78 9.66 4.68 18.93
C ALA A 78 10.55 3.47 18.56
N GLY A 79 11.29 2.96 19.54
CA GLY A 79 12.23 1.84 19.38
C GLY A 79 13.67 2.26 19.09
N ARG A 80 14.61 1.33 19.31
CA ARG A 80 16.05 1.58 19.12
C ARG A 80 16.49 1.18 17.72
N ARG A 81 16.98 2.13 16.93
CA ARG A 81 17.56 1.83 15.62
C ARG A 81 18.88 1.07 15.78
N ALA A 82 19.05 0.01 15.00
CA ALA A 82 20.31 -0.71 14.91
C ALA A 82 21.42 0.18 14.32
N PRO A 83 22.70 -0.11 14.59
CA PRO A 83 23.82 0.53 13.91
C PRO A 83 23.67 0.44 12.38
N HIS A 84 23.97 1.54 11.68
CA HIS A 84 23.86 1.65 10.23
C HIS A 84 22.46 1.42 9.63
N ALA A 85 21.38 1.54 10.42
CA ALA A 85 20.01 1.37 9.95
C ALA A 85 19.69 2.24 8.73
N THR A 86 20.19 3.48 8.67
CA THR A 86 19.99 4.36 7.51
C THR A 86 20.60 3.80 6.22
N ARG A 87 21.84 3.30 6.28
CA ARG A 87 22.53 2.70 5.12
C ARG A 87 21.83 1.42 4.66
N LYS A 88 21.45 0.57 5.62
CA LYS A 88 20.70 -0.67 5.33
C LYS A 88 19.34 -0.38 4.71
N GLY A 89 18.58 0.55 5.28
CA GLY A 89 17.28 0.96 4.74
C GLY A 89 17.39 1.56 3.35
N ARG A 90 18.46 2.31 3.06
CA ARG A 90 18.71 2.81 1.71
C ARG A 90 18.96 1.66 0.72
N ALA A 91 19.78 0.67 1.11
CA ALA A 91 20.02 -0.51 0.29
C ALA A 91 18.73 -1.29 -0.02
N VAL A 92 17.79 -1.38 0.93
CA VAL A 92 16.47 -2.00 0.69
C VAL A 92 15.67 -1.27 -0.39
N ILE A 93 15.67 0.07 -0.38
CA ILE A 93 14.99 0.87 -1.42
C ILE A 93 15.69 0.69 -2.77
N ASP A 94 17.02 0.73 -2.79
CA ASP A 94 17.79 0.59 -4.02
C ASP A 94 17.62 -0.82 -4.63
N GLU A 95 17.53 -1.87 -3.80
CA GLU A 95 17.26 -3.25 -4.23
C GLU A 95 15.83 -3.44 -4.76
N ALA A 96 14.84 -2.78 -4.16
CA ALA A 96 13.47 -2.80 -4.65
C ALA A 96 13.35 -2.17 -6.04
N GLY A 97 14.12 -1.11 -6.31
CA GLY A 97 14.28 -0.52 -7.64
C GLY A 97 12.94 -0.27 -8.34
N ASP A 98 12.78 -0.87 -9.52
CA ASP A 98 11.60 -0.74 -10.38
C ASP A 98 10.33 -1.39 -9.80
N GLU A 99 10.42 -2.30 -8.83
CA GLU A 99 9.24 -2.95 -8.26
C GLU A 99 8.36 -2.02 -7.43
N ILE A 100 8.94 -0.91 -6.94
CA ILE A 100 8.16 0.17 -6.34
C ILE A 100 7.22 0.77 -7.40
N MET A 101 7.75 1.07 -8.59
CA MET A 101 6.94 1.57 -9.71
C MET A 101 5.93 0.53 -10.22
N GLN A 102 6.32 -0.75 -10.24
CA GLN A 102 5.40 -1.84 -10.55
C GLN A 102 4.19 -1.83 -9.59
N ALA A 103 4.44 -1.70 -8.28
CA ALA A 103 3.40 -1.66 -7.26
C ALA A 103 2.47 -0.44 -7.43
N GLU A 104 3.00 0.73 -7.74
CA GLU A 104 2.21 1.95 -8.03
C GLU A 104 1.28 1.73 -9.24
N ILE A 105 1.82 1.21 -10.35
CA ILE A 105 1.06 0.98 -11.58
C ILE A 105 -0.06 -0.04 -11.36
N LEU A 106 0.27 -1.17 -10.74
CA LEU A 106 -0.71 -2.24 -10.50
C LEU A 106 -1.74 -1.83 -9.46
N THR A 107 -1.36 -1.11 -8.41
CA THR A 107 -2.31 -0.56 -7.42
C THR A 107 -3.29 0.41 -8.08
N ARG A 108 -2.79 1.31 -8.92
CA ARG A 108 -3.66 2.21 -9.67
C ARG A 108 -4.66 1.46 -10.54
N LEU A 109 -4.17 0.50 -11.33
CA LEU A 109 -4.99 -0.29 -12.24
C LEU A 109 -6.09 -1.07 -11.50
N VAL A 110 -5.75 -1.72 -10.38
CA VAL A 110 -6.72 -2.48 -9.58
C VAL A 110 -7.79 -1.57 -8.98
N CYS A 111 -7.40 -0.37 -8.53
CA CYS A 111 -8.35 0.60 -8.00
C CYS A 111 -9.26 1.18 -9.09
N ASP A 112 -8.76 1.40 -10.31
CA ASP A 112 -9.60 1.83 -11.44
C ASP A 112 -10.61 0.73 -11.81
N VAL A 113 -10.23 -0.55 -11.73
CA VAL A 113 -11.16 -1.69 -11.88
C VAL A 113 -12.17 -1.73 -10.73
N ALA A 114 -11.75 -1.45 -9.49
CA ALA A 114 -12.64 -1.42 -8.32
C ALA A 114 -13.65 -0.25 -8.39
N ALA A 115 -13.22 0.89 -8.93
CA ALA A 115 -14.05 2.07 -9.21
C ALA A 115 -15.02 1.87 -10.39
N GLY A 116 -14.84 0.82 -11.19
CA GLY A 116 -15.61 0.59 -12.40
C GLY A 116 -15.19 1.48 -13.58
N GLU A 117 -14.02 2.12 -13.49
CA GLU A 117 -13.42 2.90 -14.57
C GLU A 117 -12.80 1.99 -15.64
N LEU A 118 -12.36 0.80 -15.24
CA LEU A 118 -11.84 -0.25 -16.13
C LEU A 118 -12.62 -1.55 -15.97
N ALA A 119 -12.78 -2.28 -17.07
CA ALA A 119 -13.32 -3.64 -17.04
C ALA A 119 -12.28 -4.63 -16.48
N PRO A 120 -12.70 -5.68 -15.74
CA PRO A 120 -11.80 -6.72 -15.23
C PRO A 120 -11.40 -7.74 -16.32
N ASP A 121 -10.88 -7.24 -17.44
CA ASP A 121 -10.41 -8.01 -18.60
C ASP A 121 -8.87 -8.12 -18.58
N LEU A 122 -8.35 -9.28 -18.16
CA LEU A 122 -6.92 -9.48 -17.92
C LEU A 122 -6.03 -9.16 -19.14
N PRO A 123 -6.32 -9.65 -20.36
CA PRO A 123 -5.60 -9.23 -21.56
C PRO A 123 -5.54 -7.71 -21.78
N ALA A 124 -6.66 -7.00 -21.58
CA ALA A 124 -6.69 -5.54 -21.76
C ALA A 124 -5.89 -4.83 -20.67
N LEU A 125 -6.06 -5.24 -19.43
CA LEU A 125 -5.32 -4.71 -18.28
C LEU A 125 -3.81 -4.93 -18.43
N ARG A 126 -3.39 -6.10 -18.94
CA ARG A 126 -1.98 -6.39 -19.21
C ARG A 126 -1.40 -5.49 -20.29
N ARG A 127 -2.13 -5.25 -21.38
CA ARG A 127 -1.70 -4.30 -22.41
C ARG A 127 -1.59 -2.87 -21.86
N GLN A 128 -2.51 -2.46 -20.99
CA GLN A 128 -2.52 -1.14 -20.39
C GLN A 128 -1.38 -0.93 -19.38
N ALA A 129 -1.13 -1.92 -18.53
CA ALA A 129 0.01 -1.90 -17.61
C ALA A 129 1.35 -1.99 -18.37
N GLY A 130 1.39 -2.75 -19.45
CA GLY A 130 2.61 -3.08 -20.18
C GLY A 130 3.36 -4.26 -19.57
N GLU A 131 4.01 -5.06 -20.43
CA GLU A 131 4.69 -6.30 -20.03
C GLU A 131 5.74 -6.11 -18.92
N ARG A 132 6.43 -4.96 -18.90
CA ARG A 132 7.42 -4.64 -17.86
C ARG A 132 6.81 -4.58 -16.46
N TRP A 133 5.56 -4.14 -16.35
CA TRP A 133 4.90 -3.86 -15.08
C TRP A 133 3.87 -4.92 -14.69
N TRP A 134 3.59 -5.87 -15.59
CA TRP A 134 2.71 -6.98 -15.28
C TRP A 134 3.34 -7.91 -14.25
N ALA A 135 2.54 -8.41 -13.32
CA ALA A 135 2.95 -9.41 -12.33
C ALA A 135 2.08 -10.67 -12.49
N ASP A 136 2.69 -11.84 -12.30
CA ASP A 136 1.98 -13.13 -12.39
C ASP A 136 0.84 -13.26 -11.37
N GLY A 137 0.93 -12.51 -10.26
CA GLY A 137 -0.13 -12.42 -9.26
C GLY A 137 -1.41 -11.74 -9.75
N VAL A 138 -1.37 -11.02 -10.88
CA VAL A 138 -2.55 -10.38 -11.48
C VAL A 138 -3.42 -11.44 -12.16
N THR A 139 -4.28 -12.04 -11.35
CA THR A 139 -5.23 -13.08 -11.74
C THR A 139 -6.66 -12.61 -11.50
N ARG A 140 -7.63 -13.23 -12.18
CA ARG A 140 -9.05 -12.88 -11.97
C ARG A 140 -9.48 -13.03 -10.50
N PRO A 141 -9.15 -14.14 -9.80
CA PRO A 141 -9.45 -14.25 -8.37
C PRO A 141 -8.78 -13.17 -7.52
N ALA A 142 -7.53 -12.80 -7.81
CA ALA A 142 -6.84 -11.75 -7.05
C ALA A 142 -7.48 -10.36 -7.27
N LEU A 143 -7.91 -10.06 -8.50
CA LEU A 143 -8.66 -8.83 -8.79
C LEU A 143 -9.99 -8.80 -8.04
N ASP A 144 -10.75 -9.89 -8.06
CA ASP A 144 -12.05 -9.94 -7.39
C ASP A 144 -11.90 -9.77 -5.86
N ARG A 145 -10.92 -10.43 -5.23
CA ARG A 145 -10.60 -10.23 -3.80
C ARG A 145 -10.13 -8.81 -3.50
N SER A 146 -9.27 -8.24 -4.34
CA SER A 146 -8.79 -6.87 -4.17
C SER A 146 -9.96 -5.88 -4.19
N ARG A 147 -10.90 -6.03 -5.12
CA ARG A 147 -12.09 -5.15 -5.23
C ARG A 147 -12.97 -5.25 -4.00
N GLU A 148 -13.22 -6.45 -3.51
CA GLU A 148 -14.01 -6.68 -2.29
C GLU A 148 -13.33 -6.03 -1.07
N ARG A 149 -12.03 -6.30 -0.88
CA ARG A 149 -11.25 -5.74 0.23
C ARG A 149 -11.15 -4.22 0.16
N LEU A 150 -10.94 -3.65 -1.02
CA LEU A 150 -10.91 -2.20 -1.21
C LEU A 150 -12.27 -1.57 -0.87
N ARG A 151 -13.38 -2.17 -1.30
CA ARG A 151 -14.73 -1.68 -0.95
C ARG A 151 -14.97 -1.74 0.56
N ALA A 152 -14.64 -2.87 1.19
CA ALA A 152 -14.80 -3.04 2.63
C ALA A 152 -13.92 -2.05 3.42
N ALA A 153 -12.67 -1.88 3.00
CA ALA A 153 -11.74 -0.93 3.60
C ALA A 153 -12.20 0.52 3.43
N GLY A 154 -12.72 0.90 2.26
CA GLY A 154 -13.27 2.24 2.03
C GLY A 154 -14.50 2.52 2.89
N ALA A 155 -15.38 1.52 3.07
CA ALA A 155 -16.52 1.63 3.97
C ALA A 155 -16.07 1.78 5.44
N ALA A 156 -15.15 0.94 5.89
CA ALA A 156 -14.59 1.01 7.25
C ALA A 156 -13.89 2.36 7.50
N TRP A 157 -13.05 2.80 6.56
CA TRP A 157 -12.37 4.09 6.62
C TRP A 157 -13.33 5.27 6.73
N SER A 158 -14.41 5.25 5.94
CA SER A 158 -15.41 6.32 5.94
C SER A 158 -16.16 6.40 7.27
N ALA A 159 -16.31 5.27 7.96
CA ALA A 159 -17.03 5.13 9.22
C ALA A 159 -16.18 5.42 10.47
N LEU A 160 -14.86 5.59 10.34
CA LEU A 160 -13.97 5.85 11.48
C LEU A 160 -14.36 7.13 12.22
N GLY A 161 -14.41 7.03 13.56
CA GLY A 161 -14.46 8.17 14.45
C GLY A 161 -13.14 8.96 14.50
N PRO A 162 -13.15 10.15 15.12
CA PRO A 162 -11.93 10.90 15.41
C PRO A 162 -10.95 10.07 16.25
N GLU A 163 -9.66 10.05 15.87
CA GLU A 163 -8.58 9.30 16.53
C GLU A 163 -8.74 7.76 16.54
N GLU A 164 -9.79 7.21 15.95
CA GLU A 164 -9.98 5.76 15.82
C GLU A 164 -9.07 5.19 14.73
N PRO A 165 -8.23 4.18 15.03
CA PRO A 165 -7.43 3.53 14.02
C PRO A 165 -8.24 2.49 13.24
N LEU A 166 -8.03 2.43 11.93
CA LEU A 166 -8.30 1.23 11.16
C LEU A 166 -7.09 0.30 11.24
N GLU A 167 -7.26 -0.86 11.86
CA GLU A 167 -6.21 -1.86 11.95
C GLU A 167 -6.10 -2.69 10.65
N ALA A 168 -4.86 -2.98 10.26
CA ALA A 168 -4.53 -3.86 9.16
C ALA A 168 -3.27 -4.68 9.47
N VAL A 169 -3.06 -5.74 8.70
CA VAL A 169 -1.89 -6.62 8.85
C VAL A 169 -1.24 -6.85 7.50
N TRP A 170 0.03 -6.47 7.41
CA TRP A 170 0.92 -6.84 6.31
C TRP A 170 1.51 -8.22 6.55
N GLN A 171 1.37 -9.12 5.57
CA GLN A 171 1.70 -10.54 5.68
C GLN A 171 2.75 -11.05 4.68
N LEU A 172 3.19 -10.23 3.72
CA LEU A 172 4.24 -10.66 2.79
C LEU A 172 5.61 -10.33 3.39
N GLY A 173 6.27 -11.33 3.98
CA GLY A 173 7.59 -11.20 4.59
C GLY A 173 8.21 -12.55 4.89
#